data_AF-A0A934YX35-F1
#
_entry.id   AF-A0A934YX35-F1
#
_cell.length_a   1.000
_cell.length_b   1.000
_cell.length_c   1.000
_cell.angle_alpha   90.00
_cell.angle_beta   90.00
_cell.angle_gamma   90.00
#
_symmetry.space_group_name_H-M   'P 1'
#
loop_
_entity.id
_entity.type
_entity.pdbx_description
1 polymer ?
#
loop_
_entity_poly.entity_id
_entity_poly.type
_entity_poly.pdbx_seq_one_letter_code
_entity_poly.pdbx_strand_id
1 'polypeptide(L)'
;MIQIRILLLLVVLCSSSKFHAQRVIHIVVALCDNQYQGIVKVPAGIGNGQDARTNLYWGAGYGVKTHFNRSAEWTAQPSSPATNSHILERAVWKHRDSAVYIIADAYDGRYIKEATQALFSYASGAEKSEFVVNGVKLNIGGGADLIAYVGHDGLMEFSLDRTFTAKDTKQRETIILACISKRYFAPYLEPTGAKPLVWTTGLMAPEAYTLKAALIGWVAHESDADIRERAAKAYDQYQKCGINGARRLLVTGW
;
A
#
# COMPACT_ATOMS: atom_id res chain seq x y z
N MET A 1 27.14 43.95 -55.92
CA MET A 1 26.30 44.08 -54.71
C MET A 1 25.82 42.69 -54.32
N ILE A 2 26.34 42.16 -53.22
CA ILE A 2 26.22 40.75 -52.79
C ILE A 2 24.92 40.56 -51.99
N GLN A 3 24.06 39.65 -52.42
CA GLN A 3 22.88 39.23 -51.66
C GLN A 3 23.28 38.24 -50.56
N ILE A 4 23.09 38.64 -49.30
CA ILE A 4 23.26 37.77 -48.12
C ILE A 4 21.94 37.04 -47.89
N ARG A 5 21.91 35.72 -48.10
CA ARG A 5 20.79 34.85 -47.70
C ARG A 5 21.03 34.39 -46.27
N ILE A 6 20.19 34.86 -45.34
CA ILE A 6 20.16 34.38 -43.96
C ILE A 6 19.31 33.11 -43.93
N LEU A 7 19.96 31.97 -43.64
CA LEU A 7 19.29 30.69 -43.43
C LEU A 7 18.91 30.59 -41.94
N LEU A 8 17.61 30.73 -41.61
CA LEU A 8 17.11 30.47 -40.26
C LEU A 8 17.06 28.95 -40.02
N LEU A 9 17.91 28.44 -39.15
CA LEU A 9 17.88 27.06 -38.68
C LEU A 9 16.82 26.94 -37.58
N LEU A 10 15.67 26.34 -37.90
CA LEU A 10 14.64 26.00 -36.91
C LEU A 10 15.12 24.79 -36.10
N VAL A 11 15.63 25.02 -34.88
CA VAL A 11 15.92 23.93 -33.93
C VAL A 11 14.60 23.47 -33.33
N VAL A 12 14.06 22.36 -33.85
CA VAL A 12 12.94 21.66 -33.25
C VAL A 12 13.45 20.94 -32.00
N LEU A 13 13.21 21.54 -30.83
CA LEU A 13 13.37 20.89 -29.53
C LEU A 13 12.32 19.77 -29.42
N CYS A 14 12.66 18.57 -29.88
CA CYS A 14 11.93 17.36 -29.54
C CYS A 14 12.11 17.09 -28.05
N SER A 15 11.19 17.61 -27.24
CA SER A 15 11.02 17.20 -25.85
C SER A 15 10.69 15.71 -25.84
N SER A 16 11.69 14.89 -25.53
CA SER A 16 11.50 13.47 -25.27
C SER A 16 10.71 13.33 -23.98
N SER A 17 9.39 13.14 -24.11
CA SER A 17 8.54 12.72 -23.01
C SER A 17 9.10 11.40 -22.48
N LYS A 18 9.82 11.43 -21.35
CA LYS A 18 10.22 10.20 -20.66
C LYS A 18 8.92 9.47 -20.30
N PHE A 19 8.64 8.38 -21.02
CA PHE A 19 7.59 7.45 -20.64
C PHE A 19 8.05 6.80 -19.33
N HIS A 20 7.62 7.38 -18.20
CA HIS A 20 7.79 6.73 -16.91
C HIS A 20 6.89 5.50 -16.92
N ALA A 21 7.51 4.32 -16.81
CA ALA A 21 6.77 3.08 -16.62
C ALA A 21 5.82 3.26 -15.42
N GLN A 22 4.55 2.92 -15.61
CA GLN A 22 3.56 3.03 -14.55
C GLN A 22 3.97 2.14 -13.40
N ARG A 23 4.04 2.70 -12.19
CA ARG A 23 4.23 1.91 -10.97
C ARG A 23 2.91 1.80 -10.22
N VAL A 24 2.64 0.62 -9.69
CA VAL A 24 1.38 0.29 -9.03
C VAL A 24 1.65 -0.17 -7.60
N ILE A 25 0.94 0.46 -6.67
CA ILE A 25 0.83 0.05 -5.27
C ILE A 25 -0.52 -0.62 -5.09
N HIS A 26 -0.54 -1.85 -4.58
CA HIS A 26 -1.77 -2.55 -4.22
C HIS A 26 -1.86 -2.71 -2.71
N ILE A 27 -2.85 -2.09 -2.09
CA ILE A 27 -3.06 -2.08 -0.64
C ILE A 27 -4.20 -3.02 -0.29
N VAL A 28 -3.91 -4.03 0.52
CA VAL A 28 -4.91 -4.86 1.19
C VAL A 28 -5.21 -4.24 2.55
N VAL A 29 -6.46 -3.84 2.78
CA VAL A 29 -6.91 -3.29 4.06
C VAL A 29 -7.82 -4.29 4.74
N ALA A 30 -7.33 -4.95 5.79
CA ALA A 30 -8.13 -5.84 6.61
C ALA A 30 -8.98 -5.01 7.58
N LEU A 31 -10.28 -4.85 7.29
CA LEU A 31 -11.15 -3.99 8.10
C LEU A 31 -11.24 -4.47 9.55
N CYS A 32 -11.26 -3.52 10.48
CA CYS A 32 -11.36 -3.78 11.91
C CYS A 32 -12.71 -4.42 12.26
N ASP A 33 -12.73 -5.51 13.02
CA ASP A 33 -13.97 -6.18 13.39
C ASP A 33 -13.99 -6.69 14.83
N ASN A 34 -14.84 -6.09 15.67
CA ASN A 34 -14.99 -6.43 17.09
C ASN A 34 -15.63 -7.81 17.34
N GLN A 35 -16.29 -8.38 16.33
CA GLN A 35 -17.06 -9.62 16.44
C GLN A 35 -16.26 -10.82 15.94
N TYR A 36 -15.56 -10.66 14.82
CA TYR A 36 -14.89 -11.77 14.13
C TYR A 36 -13.37 -11.81 14.32
N GLN A 37 -12.77 -10.81 14.98
CA GLN A 37 -11.32 -10.76 15.23
C GLN A 37 -11.00 -10.75 16.73
N GLY A 38 -9.81 -11.26 17.08
CA GLY A 38 -9.30 -11.34 18.44
C GLY A 38 -8.79 -10.00 19.01
N ILE A 39 -9.31 -8.88 18.54
CA ILE A 39 -8.83 -7.54 18.89
C ILE A 39 -9.36 -7.06 20.25
N VAL A 40 -8.62 -6.15 20.86
CA VAL A 40 -9.19 -5.28 21.90
C VAL A 40 -10.30 -4.45 21.25
N LYS A 41 -11.53 -4.61 21.74
CA LYS A 41 -12.69 -3.97 21.12
C LYS A 41 -12.52 -2.46 21.06
N VAL A 42 -12.77 -1.91 19.89
CA VAL A 42 -12.85 -0.47 19.62
C VAL A 42 -14.32 -0.02 19.69
N PRO A 43 -14.63 1.29 19.71
CA PRO A 43 -16.02 1.74 19.65
C PRO A 43 -16.79 1.10 18.48
N ALA A 44 -18.04 0.67 18.72
CA ALA A 44 -18.82 -0.11 17.75
C ALA A 44 -18.92 0.54 16.36
N GLY A 45 -18.98 1.88 16.31
CA GLY A 45 -19.03 2.63 15.05
C GLY A 45 -17.79 2.51 14.18
N ILE A 46 -16.61 2.15 14.72
CA ILE A 46 -15.38 1.99 13.92
C ILE A 46 -14.86 0.54 13.91
N GLY A 47 -15.50 -0.35 14.68
CA GLY A 47 -15.17 -1.77 14.80
C GLY A 47 -16.18 -2.71 14.14
N ASN A 48 -17.00 -2.21 13.22
CA ASN A 48 -17.85 -3.04 12.37
C ASN A 48 -17.11 -3.35 11.06
N GLY A 49 -16.66 -4.59 10.87
CA GLY A 49 -15.90 -5.01 9.69
C GLY A 49 -16.74 -5.09 8.42
N GLN A 50 -18.06 -4.98 8.52
CA GLN A 50 -18.99 -4.96 7.40
C GLN A 50 -19.45 -3.54 7.02
N ASP A 51 -19.04 -2.48 7.76
CA ASP A 51 -19.28 -1.08 7.38
C ASP A 51 -17.96 -0.38 7.05
N ALA A 52 -17.56 -0.44 5.78
CA ALA A 52 -16.34 0.21 5.30
C ALA A 52 -16.34 1.74 5.57
N ARG A 53 -17.51 2.40 5.47
CA ARG A 53 -17.62 3.87 5.53
C ARG A 53 -17.10 4.47 6.83
N THR A 54 -17.19 3.72 7.92
CA THR A 54 -16.82 4.19 9.27
C THR A 54 -15.67 3.39 9.89
N ASN A 55 -15.26 2.29 9.24
CA ASN A 55 -14.25 1.39 9.77
C ASN A 55 -12.91 2.07 10.10
N LEU A 56 -12.31 1.69 11.23
CA LEU A 56 -11.06 2.22 11.77
C LEU A 56 -9.93 2.32 10.71
N TYR A 57 -9.75 1.28 9.89
CA TYR A 57 -8.64 1.20 8.94
C TYR A 57 -8.98 1.75 7.55
N TRP A 58 -10.23 2.17 7.30
CA TRP A 58 -10.69 2.61 5.98
C TRP A 58 -11.37 3.97 5.97
N GLY A 59 -12.59 4.05 6.51
CA GLY A 59 -13.44 5.24 6.43
C GLY A 59 -13.38 6.16 7.65
N ALA A 60 -12.83 5.69 8.77
CA ALA A 60 -12.56 6.54 9.94
C ALA A 60 -11.51 7.64 9.66
N GLY A 61 -11.29 8.54 10.62
CA GLY A 61 -10.45 9.73 10.44
C GLY A 61 -9.05 9.49 9.88
N TYR A 62 -8.39 8.40 10.30
CA TYR A 62 -7.07 7.99 9.83
C TYR A 62 -7.07 6.71 8.99
N GLY A 63 -8.26 6.26 8.57
CA GLY A 63 -8.40 5.13 7.65
C GLY A 63 -7.86 5.46 6.25
N VAL A 64 -7.49 4.42 5.50
CA VAL A 64 -6.82 4.55 4.20
C VAL A 64 -7.60 5.45 3.25
N LYS A 65 -8.88 5.15 2.97
CA LYS A 65 -9.68 5.94 2.03
C LYS A 65 -9.81 7.40 2.47
N THR A 66 -10.11 7.63 3.74
CA THR A 66 -10.26 9.00 4.28
C THR A 66 -8.95 9.78 4.18
N HIS A 67 -7.82 9.16 4.51
CA HIS A 67 -6.53 9.83 4.53
C HIS A 67 -6.03 10.17 3.11
N PHE A 68 -6.16 9.25 2.15
CA PHE A 68 -5.75 9.49 0.76
C PHE A 68 -6.68 10.48 0.03
N ASN A 69 -7.99 10.46 0.30
CA ASN A 69 -8.92 11.47 -0.24
C ASN A 69 -8.63 12.89 0.24
N ARG A 70 -8.01 13.06 1.42
CA ARG A 70 -7.64 14.36 1.98
C ARG A 70 -6.20 14.76 1.66
N SER A 71 -5.45 13.91 0.96
CA SER A 71 -4.05 14.16 0.66
C SER A 71 -3.91 15.14 -0.52
N ALA A 72 -2.87 15.96 -0.50
CA ALA A 72 -2.60 16.89 -1.60
C ALA A 72 -1.88 16.20 -2.76
N GLU A 73 -1.16 15.12 -2.46
CA GLU A 73 -0.28 14.38 -3.35
C GLU A 73 -1.04 13.36 -4.22
N TRP A 74 -2.24 12.94 -3.79
CA TRP A 74 -3.01 11.90 -4.47
C TRP A 74 -4.38 12.41 -4.92
N THR A 75 -4.68 12.20 -6.19
CA THR A 75 -5.96 12.55 -6.80
C THR A 75 -6.81 11.29 -6.94
N ALA A 76 -7.99 11.28 -6.32
CA ALA A 76 -8.95 10.19 -6.45
C ALA A 76 -9.31 9.95 -7.93
N GLN A 77 -9.41 8.70 -8.33
CA GLN A 77 -9.78 8.29 -9.67
C GLN A 77 -11.11 7.51 -9.63
N PRO A 78 -11.84 7.45 -10.76
CA PRO A 78 -12.96 6.52 -10.89
C PRO A 78 -12.52 5.09 -10.58
N SER A 79 -13.37 4.36 -9.85
CA SER A 79 -13.12 2.98 -9.43
C SER A 79 -14.34 2.13 -9.73
N SER A 80 -14.15 1.01 -10.42
CA SER A 80 -15.17 -0.04 -10.48
C SER A 80 -15.06 -0.94 -9.25
N PRO A 81 -16.17 -1.54 -8.77
CA PRO A 81 -16.12 -2.52 -7.70
C PRO A 81 -15.13 -3.65 -7.99
N ALA A 82 -14.52 -4.19 -6.93
CA ALA A 82 -13.71 -5.40 -7.07
C ALA A 82 -14.60 -6.61 -7.40
N THR A 83 -14.04 -7.58 -8.12
CA THR A 83 -14.75 -8.82 -8.47
C THR A 83 -14.78 -9.85 -7.33
N ASN A 84 -13.85 -9.74 -6.38
CA ASN A 84 -13.81 -10.58 -5.19
C ASN A 84 -14.90 -10.14 -4.21
N SER A 85 -15.80 -11.06 -3.85
CA SER A 85 -16.93 -10.80 -2.94
C SER A 85 -16.54 -10.46 -1.51
N HIS A 86 -15.30 -10.74 -1.10
CA HIS A 86 -14.80 -10.36 0.24
C HIS A 86 -14.35 -8.90 0.31
N ILE A 87 -14.27 -8.19 -0.82
CA ILE A 87 -13.89 -6.78 -0.86
C ILE A 87 -15.17 -5.94 -0.90
N LEU A 88 -15.40 -5.16 0.16
CA LEU A 88 -16.57 -4.29 0.27
C LEU A 88 -16.43 -3.03 -0.57
N GLU A 89 -15.20 -2.52 -0.69
CA GLU A 89 -14.92 -1.30 -1.45
C GLU A 89 -13.50 -1.33 -2.04
N ARG A 90 -13.38 -0.90 -3.30
CA ARG A 90 -12.11 -0.58 -3.95
C ARG A 90 -12.00 0.92 -4.21
N ALA A 91 -10.90 1.52 -3.79
CA ALA A 91 -10.59 2.91 -4.08
C ALA A 91 -9.27 3.03 -4.85
N VAL A 92 -9.19 4.04 -5.72
CA VAL A 92 -8.06 4.24 -6.63
C VAL A 92 -7.62 5.69 -6.55
N TRP A 93 -6.31 5.90 -6.46
CA TRP A 93 -5.70 7.22 -6.54
C TRP A 93 -4.52 7.23 -7.49
N LYS A 94 -4.30 8.37 -8.14
CA LYS A 94 -3.10 8.64 -8.92
C LYS A 94 -2.26 9.69 -8.18
N HIS A 95 -0.95 9.47 -8.09
CA HIS A 95 -0.05 10.51 -7.62
C HIS A 95 -0.09 11.70 -8.60
N ARG A 96 -0.17 12.93 -8.08
CA ARG A 96 -0.38 14.13 -8.89
C ARG A 96 0.74 14.34 -9.91
N ASP A 97 1.98 14.14 -9.48
CA ASP A 97 3.18 14.56 -10.22
C ASP A 97 4.00 13.37 -10.75
N SER A 98 3.49 12.13 -10.67
CA SER A 98 4.20 10.93 -11.18
C SER A 98 3.25 9.89 -11.75
N ALA A 99 3.78 8.96 -12.55
CA ALA A 99 3.05 7.80 -13.08
C ALA A 99 2.90 6.69 -12.03
N VAL A 100 2.43 7.03 -10.82
CA VAL A 100 2.22 6.08 -9.72
C VAL A 100 0.74 6.02 -9.36
N TYR A 101 0.23 4.81 -9.21
CA TYR A 101 -1.16 4.54 -8.86
C TYR A 101 -1.26 3.71 -7.59
N ILE A 102 -2.25 4.04 -6.76
CA ILE A 102 -2.68 3.22 -5.64
C ILE A 102 -4.00 2.57 -6.02
N ILE A 103 -4.09 1.26 -5.81
CA ILE A 103 -5.35 0.52 -5.70
C ILE A 103 -5.42 0.01 -4.27
N ALA A 104 -6.49 0.32 -3.56
CA ALA A 104 -6.70 -0.16 -2.20
C ALA A 104 -8.03 -0.89 -2.10
N ASP A 105 -7.99 -2.06 -1.47
CA ASP A 105 -9.13 -2.95 -1.32
C ASP A 105 -9.47 -3.12 0.16
N ALA A 106 -10.68 -2.71 0.53
CA ALA A 106 -11.24 -2.87 1.86
C ALA A 106 -11.88 -4.25 2.00
N TYR A 107 -11.14 -5.18 2.59
CA TYR A 107 -11.62 -6.53 2.85
C TYR A 107 -12.56 -6.52 4.07
N ASP A 108 -13.76 -7.09 3.89
CA ASP A 108 -14.69 -7.35 4.98
C ASP A 108 -13.95 -7.99 6.16
N GLY A 109 -14.08 -7.38 7.34
CA GLY A 109 -13.30 -7.75 8.53
C GLY A 109 -13.54 -9.18 9.01
N ARG A 110 -14.66 -9.81 8.62
CA ARG A 110 -14.91 -11.24 8.84
C ARG A 110 -13.92 -12.14 8.10
N TYR A 111 -13.40 -11.68 6.96
CA TYR A 111 -12.54 -12.42 6.04
C TYR A 111 -11.08 -11.96 6.13
N ILE A 112 -10.61 -11.67 7.34
CA ILE A 112 -9.21 -11.27 7.59
C ILE A 112 -8.21 -12.36 7.16
N LYS A 113 -8.60 -13.64 7.22
CA LYS A 113 -7.74 -14.74 6.75
C LYS A 113 -7.51 -14.62 5.25
N GLU A 114 -8.58 -14.38 4.48
CA GLU A 114 -8.54 -14.19 3.03
C GLU A 114 -7.77 -12.92 2.65
N ALA A 115 -7.92 -11.83 3.40
CA ALA A 115 -7.10 -10.62 3.22
C ALA A 115 -5.61 -10.92 3.42
N THR A 116 -5.28 -11.67 4.47
CA THR A 116 -3.90 -12.04 4.79
C THR A 116 -3.31 -13.00 3.74
N GLN A 117 -4.11 -13.93 3.22
CA GLN A 117 -3.71 -14.77 2.10
C GLN A 117 -3.50 -13.96 0.80
N ALA A 118 -4.36 -12.97 0.53
CA ALA A 118 -4.23 -12.10 -0.64
C ALA A 118 -2.90 -11.33 -0.62
N LEU A 119 -2.49 -10.79 0.53
CA LEU A 119 -1.16 -10.17 0.69
C LEU A 119 -0.05 -11.09 0.19
N PHE A 120 0.01 -12.33 0.67
CA PHE A 120 1.09 -13.26 0.31
C PHE A 120 0.96 -13.78 -1.13
N SER A 121 -0.26 -14.03 -1.61
CA SER A 121 -0.51 -14.32 -3.03
C SER A 121 0.05 -13.21 -3.91
N TYR A 122 -0.27 -11.95 -3.62
CA TYR A 122 0.20 -10.81 -4.41
C TYR A 122 1.71 -10.61 -4.27
N ALA A 123 2.27 -10.74 -3.07
CA ALA A 123 3.71 -10.67 -2.85
C ALA A 123 4.48 -11.74 -3.66
N SER A 124 3.91 -12.94 -3.80
CA SER A 124 4.50 -14.02 -4.62
C SER A 124 4.39 -13.81 -6.13
N GLY A 125 3.64 -12.79 -6.58
CA GLY A 125 3.32 -12.60 -7.98
C GLY A 125 2.17 -13.47 -8.50
N ALA A 126 1.45 -14.18 -7.62
CA ALA A 126 0.21 -14.87 -7.97
C ALA A 126 -0.98 -13.89 -8.09
N GLU A 127 -2.09 -14.36 -8.64
CA GLU A 127 -3.35 -13.59 -8.73
C GLU A 127 -3.15 -12.22 -9.43
N LYS A 128 -2.36 -12.22 -10.51
CA LYS A 128 -2.22 -11.04 -11.36
C LYS A 128 -3.54 -10.72 -12.02
N SER A 129 -3.89 -9.46 -12.06
CA SER A 129 -5.05 -8.97 -12.81
C SER A 129 -4.76 -7.60 -13.39
N GLU A 130 -5.60 -7.18 -14.32
CA GLU A 130 -5.52 -5.86 -14.94
C GLU A 130 -6.70 -5.01 -14.46
N PHE A 131 -6.43 -3.73 -14.22
CA PHE A 131 -7.43 -2.73 -13.90
C PHE A 131 -7.27 -1.54 -14.84
N VAL A 132 -8.36 -1.08 -15.44
CA VAL A 132 -8.31 0.05 -16.38
C VAL A 132 -8.91 1.29 -15.73
N VAL A 133 -8.14 2.37 -15.68
CA VAL A 133 -8.58 3.67 -15.17
C VAL A 133 -8.25 4.76 -16.18
N ASN A 134 -9.27 5.47 -16.67
CA ASN A 134 -9.12 6.53 -17.68
C ASN A 134 -8.29 6.08 -18.90
N GLY A 135 -8.49 4.85 -19.37
CA GLY A 135 -7.75 4.25 -20.50
C GLY A 135 -6.34 3.76 -20.17
N VAL A 136 -5.85 3.96 -18.93
CA VAL A 136 -4.56 3.44 -18.47
C VAL A 136 -4.77 2.06 -17.87
N LYS A 137 -4.06 1.06 -18.42
CA LYS A 137 -4.03 -0.30 -17.90
C LYS A 137 -3.01 -0.42 -16.76
N LEU A 138 -3.45 -0.89 -15.60
CA LEU A 138 -2.65 -1.09 -14.40
C LEU A 138 -2.58 -2.58 -14.07
N ASN A 139 -1.38 -3.08 -13.78
CA ASN A 139 -1.17 -4.44 -13.30
C ASN A 139 -1.35 -4.47 -11.78
N ILE A 140 -2.38 -5.15 -11.30
CA ILE A 140 -2.78 -5.24 -9.89
C ILE A 140 -2.60 -6.66 -9.34
N GLY A 141 -2.82 -6.84 -8.03
CA GLY A 141 -2.56 -8.10 -7.34
C GLY A 141 -1.09 -8.45 -7.43
N GLY A 142 -0.75 -9.68 -7.83
CA GLY A 142 0.63 -10.06 -8.12
C GLY A 142 1.27 -9.29 -9.27
N GLY A 143 0.55 -8.47 -10.03
CA GLY A 143 1.13 -7.61 -11.06
C GLY A 143 1.79 -6.34 -10.53
N ALA A 144 1.45 -5.91 -9.31
CA ALA A 144 1.87 -4.64 -8.74
C ALA A 144 3.38 -4.60 -8.40
N ASP A 145 3.90 -3.40 -8.15
CA ASP A 145 5.31 -3.15 -7.80
C ASP A 145 5.53 -3.15 -6.28
N LEU A 146 4.55 -2.65 -5.53
CA LEU A 146 4.54 -2.66 -4.07
C LEU A 146 3.20 -3.22 -3.58
N ILE A 147 3.26 -4.14 -2.61
CA ILE A 147 2.08 -4.67 -1.91
C ILE A 147 2.06 -4.13 -0.49
N ALA A 148 0.97 -3.50 -0.08
CA ALA A 148 0.82 -3.04 1.30
C ALA A 148 -0.29 -3.81 2.01
N TYR A 149 -0.13 -3.98 3.33
CA TYR A 149 -1.15 -4.49 4.23
C TYR A 149 -1.35 -3.49 5.36
N VAL A 150 -2.61 -3.18 5.66
CA VAL A 150 -3.00 -2.31 6.77
C VAL A 150 -4.14 -2.97 7.53
N GLY A 151 -3.94 -3.17 8.82
CA GLY A 151 -5.00 -3.62 9.71
C GLY A 151 -4.49 -4.48 10.85
N HIS A 152 -5.39 -5.26 11.43
CA HIS A 152 -5.06 -6.20 12.47
C HIS A 152 -4.13 -7.32 11.97
N ASP A 153 -3.22 -7.81 12.82
CA ASP A 153 -2.41 -8.98 12.50
C ASP A 153 -3.20 -10.27 12.75
N GLY A 154 -3.90 -10.77 11.74
CA GLY A 154 -4.66 -12.02 11.85
C GLY A 154 -3.79 -13.26 12.15
N LEU A 155 -2.48 -13.20 11.88
CA LEU A 155 -1.58 -14.32 12.17
C LEU A 155 -1.26 -14.46 13.67
N MET A 156 -1.71 -13.50 14.49
CA MET A 156 -1.73 -13.65 15.94
C MET A 156 -2.85 -14.58 16.43
N GLU A 157 -3.91 -14.78 15.62
CA GLU A 157 -5.06 -15.63 15.95
C GLU A 157 -5.11 -16.93 15.15
N PHE A 158 -4.54 -16.97 13.94
CA PHE A 158 -4.57 -18.15 13.07
C PHE A 158 -3.26 -18.41 12.35
N SER A 159 -3.06 -19.67 11.92
CA SER A 159 -2.04 -20.05 10.94
C SER A 159 -2.64 -20.14 9.54
N LEU A 160 -1.77 -20.05 8.53
CA LEU A 160 -2.11 -20.40 7.15
C LEU A 160 -1.58 -21.79 6.82
N ASP A 161 -2.43 -22.65 6.27
CA ASP A 161 -2.10 -24.04 5.94
C ASP A 161 -1.49 -24.19 4.54
N ARG A 162 -0.89 -23.12 4.02
CA ARG A 162 -0.29 -23.08 2.67
C ARG A 162 0.97 -22.23 2.65
N THR A 163 1.88 -22.58 1.74
CA THR A 163 3.09 -21.79 1.43
C THR A 163 2.84 -20.93 0.19
N PHE A 164 3.46 -19.75 0.15
CA PHE A 164 3.35 -18.81 -0.96
C PHE A 164 4.72 -18.67 -1.64
N THR A 165 4.97 -19.49 -2.66
CA THR A 165 6.25 -19.47 -3.38
C THR A 165 6.23 -18.51 -4.56
N ALA A 166 7.35 -17.82 -4.79
CA ALA A 166 7.54 -16.92 -5.92
C ALA A 166 7.04 -17.55 -7.25
N LYS A 167 6.21 -16.80 -7.99
CA LYS A 167 5.63 -17.17 -9.29
C LYS A 167 6.29 -16.47 -10.47
N ASP A 168 7.17 -15.52 -10.20
CA ASP A 168 8.00 -14.85 -11.19
C ASP A 168 9.27 -14.28 -10.54
N THR A 169 10.07 -13.59 -11.35
CA THR A 169 11.36 -13.00 -10.96
C THR A 169 11.24 -11.53 -10.54
N LYS A 170 10.03 -10.95 -10.52
CA LYS A 170 9.85 -9.56 -10.13
C LYS A 170 10.01 -9.44 -8.62
N GLN A 171 11.01 -8.68 -8.18
CA GLN A 171 11.13 -8.33 -6.77
C GLN A 171 10.12 -7.26 -6.41
N ARG A 172 9.07 -7.67 -5.70
CA ARG A 172 8.07 -6.76 -5.14
C ARG A 172 8.53 -6.28 -3.78
N GLU A 173 8.21 -5.05 -3.45
CA GLU A 173 8.41 -4.52 -2.10
C GLU A 173 7.12 -4.65 -1.30
N THR A 174 7.23 -4.82 0.02
CA THR A 174 6.08 -4.88 0.91
C THR A 174 6.10 -3.86 2.04
N ILE A 175 4.94 -3.30 2.35
CA ILE A 175 4.71 -2.52 3.57
C ILE A 175 3.63 -3.22 4.39
N ILE A 176 3.94 -3.71 5.58
CA ILE A 176 3.00 -4.46 6.42
C ILE A 176 2.81 -3.73 7.76
N LEU A 177 1.78 -2.90 7.83
CA LEU A 177 1.36 -2.20 9.04
C LEU A 177 0.31 -3.05 9.77
N ALA A 178 0.81 -3.88 10.67
CA ALA A 178 0.04 -4.68 11.62
C ALA A 178 0.90 -4.88 12.88
N CYS A 179 0.34 -5.37 13.98
CA CYS A 179 1.10 -5.60 15.22
C CYS A 179 2.14 -6.71 15.03
N ILE A 180 3.40 -6.49 15.42
CA ILE A 180 4.48 -7.51 15.41
C ILE A 180 4.63 -8.21 14.05
N SER A 181 4.37 -7.48 12.96
CA SER A 181 4.23 -8.08 11.64
C SER A 181 5.54 -8.71 11.13
N LYS A 182 6.71 -8.20 11.53
CA LYS A 182 8.00 -8.81 11.20
C LYS A 182 8.08 -10.26 11.66
N ARG A 183 7.59 -10.58 12.86
CA ARG A 183 7.67 -11.95 13.40
C ARG A 183 6.68 -12.87 12.74
N TYR A 184 5.42 -12.45 12.64
CA TYR A 184 4.33 -13.33 12.21
C TYR A 184 4.27 -13.51 10.69
N PHE A 185 4.60 -12.47 9.92
CA PHE A 185 4.51 -12.51 8.46
C PHE A 185 5.78 -13.07 7.80
N ALA A 186 6.96 -12.98 8.44
CA ALA A 186 8.22 -13.42 7.83
C ALA A 186 8.20 -14.86 7.29
N PRO A 187 7.70 -15.88 8.02
CA PRO A 187 7.68 -17.26 7.52
C PRO A 187 6.86 -17.45 6.23
N TYR A 188 5.87 -16.57 6.01
CA TYR A 188 5.01 -16.62 4.82
C TYR A 188 5.48 -15.66 3.72
N LEU A 189 6.16 -14.58 4.08
CA LEU A 189 6.68 -13.59 3.14
C LEU A 189 7.99 -14.05 2.48
N GLU A 190 8.89 -14.68 3.23
CA GLU A 190 10.23 -15.06 2.71
C GLU A 190 10.15 -15.96 1.46
N PRO A 191 9.30 -17.01 1.41
CA PRO A 191 9.18 -17.85 0.22
C PRO A 191 8.60 -17.12 -1.01
N THR A 192 7.96 -15.96 -0.82
CA THR A 192 7.38 -15.17 -1.92
C THR A 192 8.45 -14.48 -2.76
N GLY A 193 9.66 -14.30 -2.21
CA GLY A 193 10.73 -13.51 -2.82
C GLY A 193 10.54 -12.00 -2.73
N ALA A 194 9.48 -11.52 -2.06
CA ALA A 194 9.25 -10.10 -1.86
C ALA A 194 10.14 -9.52 -0.74
N LYS A 195 10.50 -8.24 -0.87
CA LYS A 195 11.38 -7.52 0.06
C LYS A 195 10.56 -6.70 1.06
N PRO A 196 10.70 -6.92 2.38
CA PRO A 196 10.03 -6.11 3.39
C PRO A 196 10.63 -4.71 3.46
N LEU A 197 9.91 -3.72 2.94
CA LEU A 197 10.31 -2.31 2.94
C LEU A 197 10.01 -1.65 4.28
N VAL A 198 8.81 -1.84 4.82
CA VAL A 198 8.43 -1.39 6.17
C VAL A 198 7.52 -2.41 6.83
N TRP A 199 7.85 -2.81 8.05
CA TRP A 199 7.02 -3.67 8.90
C TRP A 199 7.38 -3.47 10.38
N THR A 200 6.67 -4.11 11.30
CA THR A 200 6.71 -3.74 12.71
C THR A 200 7.29 -4.82 13.62
N THR A 201 7.91 -4.39 14.71
CA THR A 201 8.49 -5.28 15.74
C THR A 201 7.63 -5.40 17.00
N GLY A 202 6.58 -4.59 17.12
CA GLY A 202 5.76 -4.47 18.33
C GLY A 202 4.30 -4.13 18.02
N LEU A 203 3.50 -3.93 19.06
CA LEU A 203 2.13 -3.46 18.91
C LEU A 203 2.12 -2.06 18.30
N MET A 204 1.20 -1.80 17.38
CA MET A 204 1.08 -0.51 16.70
C MET A 204 -0.38 -0.13 16.45
N ALA A 205 -0.61 1.13 16.09
CA ALA A 205 -1.86 1.59 15.50
C ALA A 205 -1.70 1.61 13.97
N PRO A 206 -2.24 0.63 13.21
CA PRO A 206 -1.97 0.49 11.79
C PRO A 206 -2.86 1.44 10.96
N GLU A 207 -2.49 2.72 10.98
CA GLU A 207 -3.26 3.81 10.37
C GLU A 207 -2.52 4.44 9.19
N ALA A 208 -3.28 5.12 8.32
CA ALA A 208 -2.84 5.48 6.99
C ALA A 208 -1.77 6.59 6.93
N TYR A 209 -1.56 7.39 8.00
CA TYR A 209 -0.50 8.41 7.99
C TYR A 209 0.90 7.80 7.88
N THR A 210 1.12 6.63 8.51
CA THR A 210 2.40 5.92 8.44
C THR A 210 2.60 5.37 7.03
N LEU A 211 1.55 4.77 6.45
CA LEU A 211 1.57 4.27 5.08
C LEU A 211 1.83 5.40 4.08
N LYS A 212 1.07 6.50 4.16
CA LYS A 212 1.24 7.66 3.26
C LYS A 212 2.69 8.17 3.30
N ALA A 213 3.27 8.34 4.48
CA ALA A 213 4.63 8.85 4.62
C ALA A 213 5.67 7.93 3.98
N ALA A 214 5.54 6.60 4.16
CA ALA A 214 6.40 5.62 3.50
C ALA A 214 6.23 5.65 1.97
N LEU A 215 4.99 5.71 1.49
CA LEU A 215 4.70 5.74 0.05
C LEU A 215 5.22 7.02 -0.63
N ILE A 216 5.24 8.17 0.04
CA ILE A 216 5.86 9.38 -0.50
C ILE A 216 7.36 9.15 -0.77
N GLY A 217 8.08 8.53 0.17
CA GLY A 217 9.50 8.20 -0.02
C GLY A 217 9.70 7.17 -1.14
N TRP A 218 8.83 6.17 -1.21
CA TRP A 218 8.86 5.17 -2.27
C TRP A 218 8.60 5.76 -3.67
N VAL A 219 7.64 6.69 -3.78
CA VAL A 219 7.39 7.46 -5.01
C VAL A 219 8.64 8.25 -5.41
N ALA A 220 9.34 8.83 -4.43
CA ALA A 220 10.57 9.59 -4.64
C ALA A 220 11.84 8.75 -4.86
N HIS A 221 11.74 7.41 -4.88
CA HIS A 221 12.89 6.49 -4.99
C HIS A 221 13.96 6.69 -3.90
N GLU A 222 13.52 7.02 -2.70
CA GLU A 222 14.42 7.14 -1.55
C GLU A 222 14.97 5.79 -1.10
N SER A 223 16.01 5.82 -0.27
CA SER A 223 16.56 4.61 0.33
C SER A 223 15.57 3.97 1.31
N ASP A 224 15.67 2.65 1.51
CA ASP A 224 14.88 1.92 2.52
C ASP A 224 14.94 2.58 3.91
N ALA A 225 16.12 3.07 4.28
CA ALA A 225 16.35 3.73 5.57
C ALA A 225 15.60 5.06 5.68
N ASP A 226 15.58 5.85 4.60
CA ASP A 226 14.85 7.12 4.55
C ASP A 226 13.33 6.89 4.53
N ILE A 227 12.86 5.89 3.78
CA ILE A 227 11.45 5.48 3.75
C ILE A 227 11.00 5.04 5.15
N ARG A 228 11.80 4.21 5.82
CA ARG A 228 11.57 3.82 7.23
C ARG A 228 11.54 5.04 8.14
N GLU A 229 12.46 5.98 7.98
CA GLU A 229 12.55 7.19 8.80
C GLU A 229 11.33 8.10 8.60
N ARG A 230 10.80 8.23 7.37
CA ARG A 230 9.53 8.91 7.09
C ARG A 230 8.37 8.26 7.84
N ALA A 231 8.28 6.93 7.76
CA ALA A 231 7.26 6.17 8.46
C ALA A 231 7.35 6.39 9.99
N ALA A 232 8.56 6.33 10.55
CA ALA A 232 8.81 6.53 11.98
C ALA A 232 8.45 7.96 12.44
N LYS A 233 8.84 8.99 11.68
CA LYS A 233 8.48 10.38 11.99
C LYS A 233 6.97 10.60 11.94
N ALA A 234 6.29 10.06 10.93
CA ALA A 234 4.84 10.14 10.85
C ALA A 234 4.17 9.39 12.02
N TYR A 235 4.64 8.19 12.35
CA TYR A 235 4.09 7.45 13.48
C TYR A 235 4.27 8.20 14.81
N ASP A 236 5.46 8.73 15.08
CA ASP A 236 5.74 9.55 16.28
C ASP A 236 4.87 10.82 16.34
N GLN A 237 4.68 11.52 15.21
CA GLN A 237 3.85 12.72 15.16
C GLN A 237 2.41 12.46 15.63
N TYR A 238 1.82 11.32 15.27
CA TYR A 238 0.44 11.00 15.60
C TYR A 238 0.31 10.26 16.94
N GLN A 239 1.20 9.31 17.22
CA GLN A 239 1.13 8.44 18.40
C GLN A 239 1.92 8.97 19.60
N LYS A 240 2.78 9.98 19.40
CA LYS A 240 3.57 10.65 20.45
C LYS A 240 4.40 9.68 21.29
N CYS A 241 4.96 8.65 20.66
CA CYS A 241 5.70 7.58 21.32
C CYS A 241 7.21 7.87 21.45
N GLY A 242 7.67 9.01 20.94
CA GLY A 242 9.07 9.39 20.81
C GLY A 242 9.72 8.75 19.60
N ILE A 243 10.47 9.54 18.82
CA ILE A 243 11.11 9.09 17.58
C ILE A 243 11.97 7.83 17.73
N ASN A 244 12.66 7.65 18.87
CA ASN A 244 13.45 6.45 19.12
C ASN A 244 12.58 5.21 19.34
N GLY A 245 11.39 5.37 19.94
CA GLY A 245 10.38 4.31 20.02
C GLY A 245 9.86 3.93 18.64
N ALA A 246 9.48 4.94 17.84
CA ALA A 246 9.00 4.73 16.48
C ALA A 246 10.04 4.04 15.57
N ARG A 247 11.33 4.41 15.66
CA ARG A 247 12.42 3.78 14.92
C ARG A 247 12.70 2.33 15.33
N ARG A 248 12.43 1.96 16.59
CA ARG A 248 12.52 0.57 17.04
C ARG A 248 11.31 -0.23 16.56
N LEU A 249 10.14 0.40 16.53
CA LEU A 249 8.90 -0.20 16.09
C LEU A 249 8.91 -0.49 14.59
N LEU A 250 9.25 0.49 13.75
CA LEU A 250 9.22 0.39 12.30
C LEU A 250 10.61 0.07 11.76
N VAL A 251 10.73 -1.06 11.09
CA VAL A 251 12.00 -1.58 10.56
C VAL A 251 11.89 -1.92 9.08
N THR A 252 13.04 -2.10 8.42
CA THR A 252 13.16 -2.49 7.01
C THR A 252 14.08 -3.70 6.92
N GLY A 253 13.92 -4.52 5.88
CA GLY A 253 14.69 -5.74 5.70
C GLY A 253 14.34 -6.84 6.71
N TRP A 254 14.99 -7.99 6.53
CA TRP A 254 14.82 -9.24 7.28
C TRP A 254 15.28 -9.16 8.73
#